data_AF-B7FZ91-F1
#
_entry.id   AF-B7FZ91-F1
#
_cell.length_a   1.000
_cell.length_b   1.000
_cell.length_c   1.000
_cell.angle_alpha   90.00
_cell.angle_beta   90.00
_cell.angle_gamma   90.00
#
_symmetry.space_group_name_H-M   'P 1'
#
loop_
_entity.id
_entity.type
_entity.pdbx_description
1 polymer ?
#
loop_
_entity_poly.entity_id
_entity_poly.type
_entity_poly.pdbx_seq_one_letter_code
_entity_poly.pdbx_strand_id
1 'polypeptide(L)'
;MRVPSPVESTRWLPSASTSAKLFGVGATIGPVVDSLHNQVLLRYNIAPITIDWPSSWAGTSDSTLIATTASHFFCSSWTVPPLLGVAYIVLGGILPRLFQKGINAVSPSLTDQPSVDDSQNESTLERTLRWKAILAVLSTAAIIQLSDFWTTHPDATRAVLGTLIEQPAEQHILALLLLALLQWAVLDGTLAALLVASITSIGGPLSELPLVAANVWTYLPSAADYTPLLNIEWPLLASLLGDDYATLALSSITGPCYFAVTMDAIALARWFDVNARVEISKDR
;
A
#
# COMPACT_ATOMS: atom_id res chain seq x y z
N MET A 1 -4.45 21.85 6.66
CA MET A 1 -5.36 21.43 7.75
C MET A 1 -4.70 20.22 8.43
N ARG A 2 -4.06 20.40 9.59
CA ARG A 2 -3.41 19.28 10.30
C ARG A 2 -4.50 18.30 10.78
N VAL A 3 -4.32 17.01 10.55
CA VAL A 3 -5.17 15.99 11.19
C VAL A 3 -4.97 16.12 12.70
N PRO A 4 -6.03 16.20 13.52
CA PRO A 4 -5.87 16.17 14.97
C PRO A 4 -5.07 14.93 15.35
N SER A 5 -4.11 15.10 16.27
CA SER A 5 -3.35 13.98 16.81
C SER A 5 -4.35 12.91 17.29
N PRO A 6 -4.10 11.61 17.05
CA PRO A 6 -4.96 10.58 17.62
C PRO A 6 -5.08 10.83 19.12
N VAL A 7 -6.30 11.16 19.56
CA VAL A 7 -6.65 11.38 20.97
C VAL A 7 -6.16 10.18 21.75
N GLU A 8 -5.26 10.43 22.71
CA GLU A 8 -4.48 9.48 23.50
C GLU A 8 -5.15 8.11 23.63
N SER A 9 -4.90 7.21 22.66
CA SER A 9 -5.13 5.80 22.93
C SER A 9 -3.94 5.35 23.75
N THR A 10 -4.12 5.28 25.07
CA THR A 10 -3.19 4.57 25.97
C THR A 10 -2.86 3.16 25.45
N ARG A 11 -3.74 2.60 24.61
CA ARG A 11 -3.57 1.32 23.91
C ARG A 11 -2.81 1.48 22.59
N TRP A 12 -1.84 0.60 22.37
CA TRP A 12 -1.10 0.48 21.10
C TRP A 12 -1.85 -0.40 20.08
N LEU A 13 -2.82 -1.18 20.54
CA LEU A 13 -3.65 -2.03 19.71
C LEU A 13 -4.96 -1.31 19.31
N PRO A 14 -5.42 -1.47 18.05
CA PRO A 14 -6.76 -1.05 17.64
C PRO A 14 -7.86 -1.76 18.46
N SER A 15 -9.06 -1.17 18.48
CA SER A 15 -10.24 -1.87 19.00
C SER A 15 -10.55 -3.12 18.16
N ALA A 16 -11.31 -4.08 18.72
CA ALA A 16 -11.75 -5.26 17.96
C ALA A 16 -12.59 -4.86 16.74
N SER A 17 -13.48 -3.87 16.90
CA SER A 17 -14.29 -3.32 15.80
C SER A 17 -13.42 -2.71 14.70
N THR A 18 -12.46 -1.84 15.06
CA THR A 18 -11.49 -1.26 14.11
C THR A 18 -10.70 -2.36 13.40
N SER A 19 -10.21 -3.36 14.13
CA SER A 19 -9.41 -4.45 13.58
C SER A 19 -10.21 -5.29 12.58
N ALA A 20 -11.46 -5.61 12.92
CA ALA A 20 -12.34 -6.35 12.03
C ALA A 20 -12.67 -5.55 10.76
N LYS A 21 -12.94 -4.25 10.87
CA LYS A 21 -13.17 -3.36 9.71
C LYS A 21 -11.91 -3.26 8.83
N LEU A 22 -10.72 -3.10 9.43
CA LEU A 22 -9.44 -3.09 8.70
C LEU A 22 -9.16 -4.41 8.00
N PHE A 23 -9.31 -5.54 8.69
CA PHE A 23 -9.14 -6.86 8.11
C PHE A 23 -10.11 -7.07 6.95
N GLY A 24 -11.39 -6.73 7.14
CA GLY A 24 -12.42 -6.85 6.11
C GLY A 24 -12.08 -6.04 4.86
N VAL A 25 -11.68 -4.77 5.01
CA VAL A 25 -11.28 -3.94 3.86
C VAL A 25 -10.00 -4.49 3.21
N GLY A 26 -8.97 -4.82 3.97
CA GLY A 26 -7.72 -5.39 3.44
C GLY A 26 -7.96 -6.70 2.69
N ALA A 27 -8.83 -7.57 3.21
CA ALA A 27 -9.14 -8.86 2.59
C ALA A 27 -10.10 -8.77 1.38
N THR A 28 -10.83 -7.65 1.20
CA THR A 28 -11.82 -7.52 0.12
C THR A 28 -11.40 -6.51 -0.95
N ILE A 29 -11.02 -5.30 -0.55
CA ILE A 29 -10.57 -4.24 -1.45
C ILE A 29 -9.11 -4.44 -1.82
N GLY A 30 -8.29 -4.95 -0.89
CA GLY A 30 -6.88 -5.24 -1.14
C GLY A 30 -6.65 -6.09 -2.40
N PRO A 31 -7.30 -7.26 -2.56
CA PRO A 31 -7.18 -8.08 -3.76
C PRO A 31 -7.59 -7.38 -5.06
N VAL A 32 -8.54 -6.43 -4.99
CA VAL A 32 -8.94 -5.63 -6.17
C VAL A 32 -7.82 -4.69 -6.58
N VAL A 33 -7.23 -3.97 -5.62
CA VAL A 33 -6.11 -3.05 -5.87
C VAL A 33 -4.86 -3.82 -6.30
N ASP A 34 -4.58 -4.94 -5.63
CA ASP A 34 -3.51 -5.88 -5.96
C ASP A 34 -3.66 -6.43 -7.39
N SER A 35 -4.90 -6.71 -7.83
CA SER A 35 -5.15 -7.17 -9.20
C SER A 35 -4.84 -6.15 -10.28
N LEU A 36 -4.87 -4.85 -9.97
CA LEU A 36 -4.40 -3.80 -10.89
C LEU A 36 -2.87 -3.84 -11.00
N HIS A 37 -2.21 -4.05 -9.87
CA HIS A 37 -0.75 -4.07 -9.77
C HIS A 37 -0.14 -5.29 -10.49
N ASN A 38 -0.78 -6.45 -10.36
CA ASN A 38 -0.16 -7.72 -10.71
C ASN A 38 -0.46 -8.20 -12.13
N GLN A 39 -1.20 -7.43 -12.92
CA GLN A 39 -1.39 -7.72 -14.35
C GLN A 39 -0.05 -7.68 -15.12
N VAL A 40 0.88 -6.83 -14.70
CA VAL A 40 2.16 -6.59 -15.39
C VAL A 40 3.40 -6.85 -14.56
N LEU A 41 3.25 -7.17 -13.27
CA LEU A 41 4.39 -7.34 -12.37
C LEU A 41 4.73 -8.79 -12.04
N LEU A 42 3.73 -9.63 -11.75
CA LEU A 42 3.97 -10.97 -11.24
C LEU A 42 2.89 -11.95 -11.70
N ARG A 43 3.17 -13.24 -11.50
CA ARG A 43 2.23 -14.34 -11.73
C ARG A 43 2.08 -15.16 -10.46
N TYR A 44 0.84 -15.48 -10.13
CA TYR A 44 0.53 -16.37 -9.02
C TYR A 44 0.65 -17.83 -9.45
N ASN A 45 1.45 -18.59 -8.70
CA ASN A 45 1.63 -20.02 -8.94
C ASN A 45 0.77 -20.86 -7.99
N ILE A 46 0.38 -20.31 -6.83
CA ILE A 46 -0.44 -20.99 -5.83
C ILE A 46 -1.81 -20.33 -5.73
N ALA A 47 -2.85 -21.16 -5.86
CA ALA A 47 -4.26 -20.79 -5.77
C ALA A 47 -4.66 -19.51 -6.56
N PRO A 48 -4.27 -19.39 -7.84
CA PRO A 48 -4.54 -18.20 -8.64
C PRO A 48 -6.05 -18.00 -8.84
N ILE A 49 -6.45 -16.73 -8.86
CA ILE A 49 -7.78 -16.25 -9.19
C ILE A 49 -7.63 -15.33 -10.38
N THR A 50 -8.07 -15.79 -11.55
CA THR A 50 -8.05 -15.00 -12.78
C THR A 50 -9.45 -14.87 -13.36
N ILE A 51 -9.82 -13.65 -13.75
CA ILE A 51 -11.04 -13.38 -14.50
C ILE A 51 -10.62 -12.77 -15.83
N ASP A 52 -10.97 -13.43 -16.92
CA ASP A 52 -10.65 -12.96 -18.26
C ASP A 52 -11.57 -11.82 -18.67
N TRP A 53 -11.08 -10.96 -19.57
CA TRP A 53 -11.95 -10.00 -20.24
C TRP A 53 -13.05 -10.72 -21.03
N PRO A 54 -14.29 -10.20 -21.07
CA PRO A 54 -15.34 -10.78 -21.90
C PRO A 54 -14.87 -10.85 -23.36
N SER A 55 -14.91 -12.04 -23.96
CA SER A 55 -14.47 -12.25 -25.35
C SER A 55 -15.25 -11.38 -26.37
N SER A 56 -16.46 -10.94 -26.00
CA SER A 56 -17.27 -9.98 -26.75
C SER A 56 -16.70 -8.54 -26.77
N TRP A 57 -15.86 -8.17 -25.81
CA TRP A 57 -15.17 -6.87 -25.77
C TRP A 57 -13.83 -6.90 -26.51
N ALA A 58 -13.25 -8.09 -26.72
CA ALA A 58 -12.09 -8.33 -27.57
C ALA A 58 -12.46 -8.32 -29.07
N GLY A 59 -13.35 -7.40 -29.46
CA GLY A 59 -13.98 -7.35 -30.78
C GLY A 59 -13.00 -7.53 -31.94
N THR A 60 -13.25 -8.57 -32.73
CA THR A 60 -13.00 -8.69 -34.17
C THR A 60 -11.66 -8.14 -34.74
N SER A 61 -10.84 -9.10 -35.17
CA SER A 61 -10.04 -9.11 -36.42
C SER A 61 -8.69 -8.38 -36.53
N ASP A 62 -8.08 -7.93 -35.44
CA ASP A 62 -6.62 -7.66 -35.43
C ASP A 62 -5.98 -8.12 -34.11
N SER A 63 -5.95 -9.44 -33.96
CA SER A 63 -5.54 -10.19 -32.76
C SER A 63 -4.04 -10.15 -32.44
N THR A 64 -3.28 -9.19 -32.97
CA THR A 64 -1.82 -9.06 -32.76
C THR A 64 -1.40 -7.83 -31.97
N LEU A 65 -2.26 -6.82 -31.77
CA LEU A 65 -1.89 -5.58 -31.07
C LEU A 65 -2.54 -5.39 -29.68
N ILE A 66 -3.65 -6.07 -29.38
CA ILE A 66 -4.35 -5.95 -28.08
C ILE A 66 -4.14 -7.18 -27.19
N ALA A 67 -3.72 -8.31 -27.78
CA ALA A 67 -3.53 -9.58 -27.06
C ALA A 67 -2.23 -9.66 -26.22
N THR A 68 -1.39 -8.62 -26.21
CA THR A 68 -0.01 -8.73 -25.71
C THR A 68 0.23 -8.15 -24.32
N THR A 69 -0.71 -7.44 -23.68
CA THR A 69 -0.38 -6.78 -22.40
C THR A 69 -1.31 -7.09 -21.21
N ALA A 70 -2.57 -7.51 -21.38
CA ALA A 70 -3.36 -8.00 -20.25
C ALA A 70 -4.43 -9.01 -20.69
N SER A 71 -4.17 -10.31 -20.53
CA SER A 71 -5.15 -11.38 -20.79
C SER A 71 -6.28 -11.42 -19.76
N HIS A 72 -6.08 -10.83 -18.58
CA HIS A 72 -6.98 -10.93 -17.44
C HIS A 72 -7.44 -9.55 -16.99
N PHE A 73 -8.75 -9.42 -16.70
CA PHE A 73 -9.35 -8.27 -16.04
C PHE A 73 -9.01 -8.23 -14.54
N PHE A 74 -8.92 -9.41 -13.93
CA PHE A 74 -8.58 -9.58 -12.52
C PHE A 74 -7.53 -10.69 -12.39
N CYS A 75 -6.44 -10.43 -11.67
CA CYS A 75 -5.37 -11.38 -11.40
C CYS A 75 -4.95 -11.27 -9.93
N SER A 76 -5.32 -12.24 -9.10
CA SER A 76 -4.88 -12.32 -7.70
C SER A 76 -4.72 -13.78 -7.26
N SER A 77 -4.60 -14.06 -5.97
CA SER A 77 -4.56 -15.41 -5.40
C SER A 77 -5.38 -15.50 -4.12
N TRP A 78 -5.93 -16.68 -3.80
CA TRP A 78 -6.59 -16.92 -2.52
C TRP A 78 -5.67 -16.74 -1.29
N THR A 79 -4.34 -16.70 -1.49
CA THR A 79 -3.39 -16.38 -0.41
C THR A 79 -3.34 -14.88 -0.10
N VAL A 80 -3.71 -14.02 -1.05
CA VAL A 80 -3.60 -12.55 -0.92
C VAL A 80 -4.62 -11.96 0.07
N PRO A 81 -5.93 -12.29 0.03
CA PRO A 81 -6.92 -11.75 0.96
C PRO A 81 -6.53 -11.84 2.45
N PRO A 82 -6.15 -13.01 3.01
CA PRO A 82 -5.78 -13.07 4.43
C PRO A 82 -4.50 -12.29 4.74
N LEU A 83 -3.51 -12.29 3.83
CA LEU A 83 -2.27 -11.53 4.01
C LEU A 83 -2.54 -10.03 4.06
N LEU A 84 -3.32 -9.50 3.11
CA LEU A 84 -3.67 -8.08 3.09
C LEU A 84 -4.58 -7.70 4.26
N GLY A 85 -5.51 -8.56 4.67
CA GLY A 85 -6.32 -8.33 5.87
C GLY A 85 -5.45 -8.12 7.13
N VAL A 86 -4.44 -8.97 7.34
CA VAL A 86 -3.48 -8.82 8.43
C VAL A 86 -2.61 -7.57 8.23
N ALA A 87 -2.12 -7.34 7.01
CA ALA A 87 -1.30 -6.17 6.70
C ALA A 87 -2.03 -4.86 7.04
N TYR A 88 -3.32 -4.74 6.71
CA TYR A 88 -4.10 -3.53 7.01
C TYR A 88 -4.25 -3.29 8.52
N ILE A 89 -4.38 -4.34 9.35
CA ILE A 89 -4.36 -4.20 10.81
C ILE A 89 -3.00 -3.67 11.29
N VAL A 90 -1.91 -4.25 10.78
CA VAL A 90 -0.56 -3.89 11.22
C VAL A 90 -0.17 -2.48 10.76
N LEU A 91 -0.31 -2.20 9.47
CA LEU A 91 0.10 -0.95 8.83
C LEU A 91 -0.81 0.21 9.19
N GLY A 92 -2.13 0.00 9.19
CA GLY A 92 -3.09 1.05 9.52
C GLY A 92 -3.30 1.22 11.02
N GLY A 93 -3.31 0.11 11.75
CA GLY A 93 -3.62 0.10 13.17
C GLY A 93 -2.38 0.19 14.08
N ILE A 94 -1.52 -0.83 14.03
CA ILE A 94 -0.52 -1.06 15.08
C ILE A 94 0.68 -0.12 14.94
N LEU A 95 1.36 -0.13 13.78
CA LEU A 95 2.60 0.62 13.58
C LEU A 95 2.45 2.13 13.79
N PRO A 96 1.42 2.81 13.25
CA PRO A 96 1.29 4.26 13.43
C PRO A 96 1.16 4.66 14.89
N ARG A 97 0.46 3.86 15.70
CA ARG A 97 0.32 4.10 17.14
C ARG A 97 1.63 3.86 17.89
N LEU A 98 2.39 2.82 17.52
CA LEU A 98 3.71 2.57 18.10
C LEU A 98 4.68 3.71 17.81
N PHE A 99 4.74 4.16 16.55
CA PHE A 99 5.60 5.28 16.14
C PHE A 99 5.18 6.59 16.80
N GLN A 100 3.88 6.88 16.88
CA GLN A 100 3.39 8.07 17.57
C GLN A 100 3.76 8.06 19.05
N LYS A 101 3.64 6.91 19.73
CA LYS A 101 4.08 6.77 21.13
C LYS A 101 5.58 7.00 21.29
N GLY A 102 6.40 6.46 20.39
CA GLY A 102 7.85 6.70 20.39
C GLY A 102 8.19 8.18 20.21
N ILE A 103 7.55 8.86 19.25
CA ILE A 103 7.74 10.30 19.01
C ILE A 103 7.34 11.11 20.25
N ASN A 104 6.18 10.82 20.84
CA ASN A 104 5.70 11.55 22.03
C ASN A 104 6.63 11.33 23.25
N ALA A 105 7.22 10.15 23.40
CA ALA A 105 8.17 9.86 24.47
C ALA A 105 9.47 10.66 24.34
N VAL A 106 9.90 10.97 23.11
CA VAL A 106 11.14 11.72 22.84
C VAL A 106 10.89 13.23 22.78
N SER A 107 9.69 13.68 22.44
CA SER A 107 9.37 15.09 22.25
C SER A 107 8.05 15.50 22.93
N PRO A 108 8.00 15.53 24.27
CA PRO A 108 6.78 15.87 25.01
C PRO A 108 6.30 17.31 24.73
N SER A 109 7.21 18.23 24.42
CA SER A 109 6.92 19.66 24.16
C SER A 109 6.10 19.94 22.89
N LEU A 110 5.89 18.96 22.00
CA LEU A 110 5.08 19.13 20.78
C LEU A 110 3.60 18.75 20.99
N THR A 111 3.21 18.41 22.22
CA THR A 111 1.94 17.73 22.53
C THR A 111 0.91 18.62 23.24
N ASP A 112 1.12 19.93 23.30
CA ASP A 112 0.07 20.86 23.77
C ASP A 112 -1.03 20.96 22.72
N GLN A 113 -2.02 20.07 22.83
CA GLN A 113 -3.26 20.16 22.08
C GLN A 113 -4.27 21.03 22.85
N PRO A 114 -4.90 22.02 22.19
CA PRO A 114 -6.00 22.76 22.79
C PRO A 114 -7.19 21.81 23.02
N SER A 115 -7.74 21.83 24.23
CA SER A 115 -8.99 21.17 24.59
C SER A 115 -10.15 21.87 23.87
N VAL A 116 -10.68 21.27 22.81
CA VAL A 116 -11.83 21.80 22.08
C VAL A 116 -13.08 21.02 22.49
N ASP A 117 -14.17 21.74 22.77
CA ASP A 117 -15.51 21.21 23.09
C ASP A 117 -15.91 20.05 22.15
N ASP A 118 -16.16 18.87 22.74
CA ASP A 118 -16.00 17.56 22.10
C ASP A 118 -17.20 17.10 21.24
N SER A 119 -18.44 17.47 21.57
CA SER A 119 -19.61 16.75 21.02
C SER A 119 -20.08 17.21 19.63
N GLN A 120 -20.07 18.51 19.32
CA GLN A 120 -20.45 18.99 17.98
C GLN A 120 -19.34 18.77 16.93
N ASN A 121 -18.09 18.60 17.37
CA ASN A 121 -16.95 18.40 16.49
C ASN A 121 -16.81 16.95 16.00
N GLU A 122 -17.29 15.95 16.74
CA GLU A 122 -17.14 14.55 16.36
C GLU A 122 -17.79 14.21 15.01
N SER A 123 -18.99 14.72 14.73
CA SER A 123 -19.67 14.47 13.44
C SER A 123 -18.92 15.07 12.24
N THR A 124 -18.35 16.26 12.41
CA THR A 124 -17.55 16.94 11.39
C THR A 124 -16.21 16.24 11.19
N LEU A 125 -15.60 15.78 12.29
CA LEU A 125 -14.37 15.00 12.28
C LEU A 125 -14.56 13.66 11.56
N GLU A 126 -15.61 12.91 11.90
CA GLU A 126 -15.95 11.64 11.25
C GLU A 126 -16.12 11.84 9.75
N ARG A 127 -16.89 12.85 9.33
CA ARG A 127 -17.09 13.17 7.90
C ARG A 127 -15.77 13.51 7.21
N THR A 128 -14.91 14.27 7.86
CA THR A 128 -13.60 14.66 7.31
C THR A 128 -12.68 13.44 7.16
N LEU A 129 -12.60 12.59 8.18
CA LEU A 129 -11.77 11.38 8.15
C LEU A 129 -12.29 10.37 7.13
N ARG A 130 -13.61 10.23 6.99
CA ARG A 130 -14.23 9.41 5.95
C ARG A 130 -13.81 9.86 4.56
N TRP A 131 -13.89 11.16 4.27
CA TRP A 131 -13.45 11.69 2.98
C TRP A 131 -11.95 11.48 2.75
N LYS A 132 -11.13 11.67 3.78
CA LYS A 132 -9.68 11.39 3.70
C LYS A 132 -9.41 9.91 3.42
N ALA A 133 -10.11 8.99 4.06
CA ALA A 133 -9.99 7.56 3.80
C ALA A 133 -10.39 7.19 2.38
N ILE A 134 -11.52 7.73 1.88
CA ILE A 134 -11.96 7.52 0.49
C ILE A 134 -10.91 8.05 -0.49
N LEU A 135 -10.43 9.28 -0.29
CA LEU A 135 -9.39 9.88 -1.14
C LEU A 135 -8.08 9.10 -1.07
N ALA A 136 -7.72 8.55 0.10
CA ALA A 136 -6.53 7.73 0.25
C ALA A 136 -6.62 6.46 -0.60
N VAL A 137 -7.72 5.69 -0.48
CA VAL A 137 -7.93 4.48 -1.27
C VAL A 137 -7.94 4.79 -2.77
N LEU A 138 -8.65 5.84 -3.20
CA LEU A 138 -8.70 6.24 -4.61
C LEU A 138 -7.34 6.68 -5.15
N SER A 139 -6.56 7.43 -4.38
CA SER A 139 -5.22 7.86 -4.77
C SER A 139 -4.22 6.70 -4.77
N THR A 140 -4.32 5.74 -3.85
CA THR A 140 -3.52 4.51 -3.89
C THR A 140 -3.81 3.72 -5.16
N ALA A 141 -5.09 3.49 -5.48
CA ALA A 141 -5.47 2.80 -6.71
C ALA A 141 -4.96 3.53 -7.96
N ALA A 142 -5.03 4.86 -7.97
CA ALA A 142 -4.49 5.66 -9.08
C ALA A 142 -2.95 5.57 -9.18
N ILE A 143 -2.22 5.59 -8.07
CA ILE A 143 -0.75 5.44 -8.04
C ILE A 143 -0.35 4.05 -8.57
N ILE A 144 -1.06 3.00 -8.17
CA ILE A 144 -0.81 1.63 -8.62
C ILE A 144 -1.16 1.47 -10.11
N GLN A 145 -2.27 2.04 -10.57
CA GLN A 145 -2.58 1.99 -12.00
C GLN A 145 -1.57 2.79 -12.84
N LEU A 146 -1.07 3.90 -12.30
CA LEU A 146 -0.08 4.73 -12.95
C LEU A 146 1.29 4.04 -13.00
N SER A 147 1.63 3.25 -11.97
CA SER A 147 2.86 2.45 -11.95
C SER A 147 2.85 1.42 -13.08
N ASP A 148 1.74 0.70 -13.26
CA ASP A 148 1.51 -0.19 -14.41
C ASP A 148 1.63 0.56 -15.75
N PHE A 149 0.89 1.67 -15.91
CA PHE A 149 0.92 2.46 -17.14
C PHE A 149 2.33 2.91 -17.52
N TRP A 150 3.11 3.37 -16.55
CA TRP A 150 4.46 3.86 -16.78
C TRP A 150 5.46 2.76 -17.09
N THR A 151 5.33 1.59 -16.48
CA THR A 151 6.13 0.40 -16.82
C THR A 151 5.84 -0.09 -18.24
N THR A 152 4.59 0.02 -18.70
CA THR A 152 4.18 -0.43 -20.04
C THR A 152 4.38 0.62 -21.13
N HIS A 153 4.49 1.92 -20.77
CA HIS A 153 4.63 3.04 -21.71
C HIS A 153 5.83 3.94 -21.36
N PRO A 154 7.08 3.44 -21.52
CA PRO A 154 8.29 4.19 -21.15
C PRO A 154 8.43 5.51 -21.92
N ASP A 155 7.94 5.58 -23.16
CA ASP A 155 7.98 6.80 -23.97
C ASP A 155 7.10 7.92 -23.41
N ALA A 156 5.93 7.58 -22.84
CA ALA A 156 5.04 8.55 -22.21
C ALA A 156 5.69 9.19 -20.98
N THR A 157 6.41 8.38 -20.20
CA THR A 157 7.17 8.90 -19.05
C THR A 157 8.31 9.79 -19.51
N ARG A 158 9.07 9.37 -20.53
CA ARG A 158 10.15 10.20 -21.08
C ARG A 158 9.64 11.56 -21.58
N ALA A 159 8.44 11.62 -22.14
CA ALA A 159 7.84 12.89 -22.57
C ALA A 159 7.51 13.83 -21.39
N VAL A 160 7.15 13.27 -20.23
CA VAL A 160 6.75 14.06 -19.03
C VAL A 160 7.94 14.39 -18.13
N LEU A 161 8.86 13.44 -17.93
CA LEU A 161 9.94 13.50 -16.94
C LEU A 161 11.34 13.53 -17.56
N GLY A 162 11.47 13.34 -18.88
CA GLY A 162 12.77 13.18 -19.56
C GLY A 162 13.67 14.41 -19.55
N THR A 163 13.21 15.54 -19.01
CA THR A 163 14.03 16.74 -18.79
C THR A 163 14.72 16.75 -17.42
N LEU A 164 14.33 15.86 -16.48
CA LEU A 164 14.76 15.92 -15.08
C LEU A 164 15.79 14.85 -14.68
N ILE A 165 15.76 13.66 -15.30
CA ILE A 165 16.66 12.53 -14.99
C ILE A 165 17.01 11.85 -16.30
N GLU A 166 18.26 11.42 -16.51
CA GLU A 166 18.67 10.77 -17.76
C GLU A 166 18.25 9.29 -17.85
N GLN A 167 18.11 8.60 -16.72
CA GLN A 167 17.76 7.17 -16.67
C GLN A 167 16.24 6.93 -16.58
N PRO A 168 15.63 6.23 -17.57
CA PRO A 168 14.18 6.00 -17.60
C PRO A 168 13.64 5.23 -16.38
N ALA A 169 14.33 4.17 -15.95
CA ALA A 169 13.87 3.34 -14.83
C ALA A 169 13.74 4.14 -13.51
N GLU A 170 14.69 5.04 -13.25
CA GLU A 170 14.70 5.89 -12.06
C GLU A 170 13.63 6.99 -12.10
N GLN A 171 13.24 7.45 -13.30
CA GLN A 171 12.21 8.48 -13.48
C GLN A 171 10.85 8.04 -12.93
N HIS A 172 10.43 6.81 -13.24
CA HIS A 172 9.12 6.29 -12.83
C HIS A 172 9.05 6.13 -11.31
N ILE A 173 10.11 5.58 -10.69
CA ILE A 173 10.18 5.39 -9.24
C ILE A 173 10.10 6.74 -8.52
N LEU A 174 10.89 7.73 -8.97
CA LEU A 174 10.85 9.06 -8.36
C LEU A 174 9.46 9.69 -8.51
N ALA A 175 8.85 9.61 -9.69
CA ALA A 175 7.53 10.20 -9.93
C ALA A 175 6.46 9.57 -9.03
N LEU A 176 6.47 8.24 -8.88
CA LEU A 176 5.55 7.53 -7.98
C LEU A 176 5.82 7.89 -6.51
N LEU A 177 7.08 8.00 -6.11
CA LEU A 177 7.45 8.42 -4.76
C LEU A 177 6.96 9.84 -4.46
N LEU A 178 7.10 10.77 -5.41
CA LEU A 178 6.59 12.14 -5.26
C LEU A 178 5.07 12.16 -5.13
N LEU A 179 4.35 11.33 -5.88
CA LEU A 179 2.89 11.19 -5.75
C LEU A 179 2.49 10.58 -4.40
N ALA A 180 3.21 9.57 -3.92
CA ALA A 180 2.98 8.97 -2.61
C ALA A 180 3.28 9.96 -1.46
N LEU A 181 4.34 10.76 -1.57
CA LEU A 181 4.64 11.85 -0.63
C LEU A 181 3.57 12.95 -0.68
N LEU A 182 3.06 13.29 -1.85
CA LEU A 182 1.95 14.24 -2.00
C LEU A 182 0.68 13.70 -1.35
N GLN A 183 0.36 12.41 -1.55
CA GLN A 183 -0.74 11.72 -0.88
C GLN A 183 -0.60 11.84 0.64
N TRP A 184 0.59 11.56 1.20
CA TRP A 184 0.86 11.76 2.62
C TRP A 184 0.64 13.21 3.06
N ALA A 185 1.23 14.17 2.35
CA ALA A 185 1.19 15.59 2.71
C ALA A 185 -0.24 16.15 2.73
N VAL A 186 -1.08 15.72 1.78
CA VAL A 186 -2.47 16.20 1.63
C VAL A 186 -3.41 15.49 2.61
N LEU A 187 -3.29 14.17 2.77
CA LEU A 187 -4.29 13.38 3.49
C LEU A 187 -3.99 13.25 4.98
N ASP A 188 -2.71 13.22 5.37
CA ASP A 188 -2.30 12.92 6.74
C ASP A 188 -1.39 14.01 7.33
N GLY A 189 -0.20 14.16 6.76
CA GLY A 189 0.82 15.14 7.16
C GLY A 189 1.50 14.85 8.51
N THR A 190 1.25 13.72 9.17
CA THR A 190 1.90 13.38 10.44
C THR A 190 3.25 12.69 10.22
N LEU A 191 4.22 12.98 11.09
CA LEU A 191 5.55 12.34 11.03
C LEU A 191 5.47 10.83 11.29
N ALA A 192 4.61 10.38 12.20
CA ALA A 192 4.40 8.95 12.45
C ALA A 192 3.97 8.20 11.17
N ALA A 193 3.00 8.75 10.43
CA ALA A 193 2.56 8.15 9.17
C ALA A 193 3.68 8.14 8.12
N LEU A 194 4.45 9.23 8.01
CA LEU A 194 5.59 9.31 7.09
C LEU A 194 6.63 8.22 7.40
N LEU A 195 7.03 8.08 8.66
CA LEU A 195 8.02 7.09 9.06
C LEU A 195 7.56 5.66 8.79
N VAL A 196 6.31 5.35 9.14
CA VAL A 196 5.72 4.02 8.89
C VAL A 196 5.64 3.73 7.40
N ALA A 197 5.18 4.69 6.59
CA ALA A 197 5.09 4.54 5.14
C ALA A 197 6.47 4.38 4.48
N SER A 198 7.48 5.15 4.91
CA SER A 198 8.87 5.03 4.41
C SER A 198 9.52 3.70 4.80
N ILE A 199 9.27 3.19 6.01
CA ILE A 199 9.78 1.87 6.39
C ILE A 199 9.07 0.79 5.58
N THR A 200 7.75 0.93 5.38
CA THR A 200 6.96 -0.04 4.62
C THR A 200 7.28 -0.01 3.13
N SER A 201 7.70 1.13 2.56
CA SER A 201 8.14 1.20 1.17
C SER A 201 9.41 0.39 0.89
N ILE A 202 10.16 0.01 1.94
CA ILE A 202 11.33 -0.87 1.83
C ILE A 202 10.98 -2.26 2.35
N GLY A 203 10.40 -2.35 3.54
CA GLY A 203 10.07 -3.60 4.21
C GLY A 203 8.94 -4.38 3.55
N GLY A 204 7.99 -3.69 2.89
CA GLY A 204 6.89 -4.30 2.14
C GLY A 204 7.39 -5.21 1.03
N PRO A 205 8.14 -4.69 0.04
CA PRO A 205 8.73 -5.53 -1.01
C PRO A 205 9.59 -6.67 -0.44
N LEU A 206 10.42 -6.37 0.56
CA LEU A 206 11.28 -7.38 1.20
C LEU A 206 10.46 -8.50 1.89
N SER A 207 9.28 -8.18 2.41
CA SER A 207 8.41 -9.17 3.06
C SER A 207 7.83 -10.19 2.08
N GLU A 208 7.90 -9.93 0.77
CA GLU A 208 7.49 -10.88 -0.26
C GLU A 208 8.54 -11.96 -0.55
N LEU A 209 9.81 -11.73 -0.18
CA LEU A 209 10.91 -12.66 -0.51
C LEU A 209 10.66 -14.11 -0.08
N PRO A 210 10.13 -14.41 1.14
CA PRO A 210 9.77 -15.78 1.50
C PRO A 210 8.70 -16.39 0.59
N LEU A 211 7.77 -15.57 0.08
CA LEU A 211 6.67 -16.02 -0.78
C LEU A 211 7.18 -16.25 -2.22
N VAL A 212 8.10 -15.41 -2.70
CA VAL A 212 8.80 -15.63 -3.98
C VAL A 212 9.68 -16.88 -3.90
N ALA A 213 10.45 -17.04 -2.82
CA ALA A 213 11.31 -18.20 -2.59
C ALA A 213 10.50 -19.50 -2.50
N ALA A 214 9.34 -19.47 -1.84
CA ALA A 214 8.41 -20.59 -1.76
C ALA A 214 7.58 -20.79 -3.06
N ASN A 215 7.88 -20.03 -4.12
CA ASN A 215 7.21 -20.07 -5.40
C ASN A 215 5.68 -19.87 -5.28
N VAL A 216 5.22 -19.06 -4.33
CA VAL A 216 3.80 -18.67 -4.19
C VAL A 216 3.40 -17.79 -5.38
N TRP A 217 4.29 -16.86 -5.74
CA TRP A 217 4.26 -16.08 -6.97
C TRP A 217 5.68 -15.81 -7.48
N THR A 218 5.78 -15.38 -8.72
CA THR A 218 7.04 -15.03 -9.37
C THR A 218 6.89 -13.71 -10.11
N TYR A 219 7.84 -12.80 -9.92
CA TYR A 219 7.91 -11.57 -10.71
C TYR A 219 8.19 -11.88 -12.18
N LEU A 220 7.57 -11.13 -13.09
CA LEU A 220 7.87 -11.20 -14.51
C LEU A 220 9.30 -10.73 -14.76
N PRO A 221 10.05 -11.35 -15.69
CA PRO A 221 11.43 -10.95 -15.99
C PRO A 221 11.57 -9.46 -16.37
N SER A 222 10.54 -8.88 -17.00
CA SER A 222 10.49 -7.45 -17.36
C SER A 222 10.28 -6.51 -16.18
N ALA A 223 9.75 -7.01 -15.05
CA ALA A 223 9.45 -6.24 -13.85
C ALA A 223 10.42 -6.51 -12.69
N ALA A 224 11.18 -7.61 -12.77
CA ALA A 224 12.11 -8.09 -11.75
C ALA A 224 13.47 -7.36 -11.80
N ASP A 225 13.47 -6.06 -11.52
CA ASP A 225 14.62 -5.16 -11.66
C ASP A 225 15.35 -4.88 -10.34
N TYR A 226 14.88 -5.40 -9.21
CA TYR A 226 15.44 -5.18 -7.89
C TYR A 226 15.88 -6.49 -7.22
N THR A 227 17.17 -6.66 -7.00
CA THR A 227 17.77 -7.82 -6.30
C THR A 227 18.35 -7.38 -4.96
N PRO A 228 17.51 -7.24 -3.90
CA PRO A 228 17.93 -6.66 -2.62
C PRO A 228 19.09 -7.40 -1.95
N LEU A 229 19.25 -8.69 -2.25
CA LEU A 229 20.16 -9.60 -1.56
C LEU A 229 21.41 -9.92 -2.37
N LEU A 230 21.61 -9.31 -3.55
CA LEU A 230 22.68 -9.65 -4.50
C LEU A 230 24.09 -9.59 -3.91
N ASN A 231 24.28 -8.82 -2.82
CA ASN A 231 25.58 -8.66 -2.14
C ASN A 231 25.48 -8.84 -0.62
N ILE A 232 24.42 -9.48 -0.11
CA ILE A 232 24.21 -9.65 1.33
C ILE A 232 24.41 -11.12 1.67
N GLU A 233 25.56 -11.48 2.24
CA GLU A 233 25.84 -12.83 2.71
C GLU A 233 25.32 -13.06 4.12
N TRP A 234 24.08 -13.54 4.25
CA TRP A 234 23.46 -13.80 5.56
C TRP A 234 23.08 -15.28 5.70
N PRO A 235 23.79 -16.07 6.54
CA PRO A 235 23.51 -17.49 6.73
C PRO A 235 22.07 -17.78 7.17
N LEU A 236 21.45 -16.86 7.93
CA LEU A 236 20.06 -16.96 8.33
C LEU A 236 19.11 -16.83 7.13
N LEU A 237 19.41 -15.94 6.17
CA LEU A 237 18.62 -15.78 4.96
C LEU A 237 18.75 -16.99 4.05
N ALA A 238 19.97 -17.53 3.88
CA ALA A 238 20.17 -18.77 3.14
C ALA A 238 19.37 -19.92 3.73
N SER A 239 19.35 -20.05 5.07
CA SER A 239 18.55 -21.07 5.75
C SER A 239 17.03 -20.87 5.61
N LEU A 240 16.56 -19.62 5.44
CA LEU A 240 15.13 -19.29 5.38
C LEU A 240 14.59 -19.29 3.95
N LEU A 241 15.39 -18.81 3.00
CA LEU A 241 15.01 -18.51 1.61
C LEU A 241 15.63 -19.48 0.60
N GLY A 242 16.56 -20.35 1.03
CA GLY A 242 17.29 -21.27 0.17
C GLY A 242 18.64 -20.72 -0.29
N ASP A 243 19.47 -21.58 -0.88
CA ASP A 243 20.84 -21.24 -1.27
C ASP A 243 20.90 -20.19 -2.41
N ASP A 244 19.86 -20.12 -3.25
CA ASP A 244 19.77 -19.18 -4.37
C ASP A 244 19.13 -17.82 -4.00
N TYR A 245 18.99 -17.51 -2.70
CA TYR A 245 18.27 -16.31 -2.22
C TYR A 245 18.80 -14.98 -2.78
N ALA A 246 20.08 -14.90 -3.12
CA ALA A 246 20.70 -13.71 -3.71
C ALA A 246 20.14 -13.39 -5.11
N THR A 247 19.55 -14.39 -5.78
CA THR A 247 18.94 -14.25 -7.11
C THR A 247 17.47 -13.87 -7.06
N LEU A 248 16.86 -13.84 -5.87
CA LEU A 248 15.47 -13.42 -5.70
C LEU A 248 15.32 -11.97 -6.12
N ALA A 249 14.55 -11.78 -7.17
CA ALA A 249 14.27 -10.48 -7.75
C ALA A 249 12.83 -10.07 -7.44
N LEU A 250 12.69 -8.79 -7.13
CA LEU A 250 11.45 -8.08 -6.88
C LEU A 250 11.35 -6.93 -7.90
N SER A 251 10.24 -6.21 -7.87
CA SER A 251 10.11 -4.97 -8.63
C SER A 251 10.36 -3.76 -7.76
N SER A 252 11.27 -2.88 -8.16
CA SER A 252 11.59 -1.61 -7.50
C SER A 252 10.37 -0.69 -7.37
N ILE A 253 9.41 -0.81 -8.31
CA ILE A 253 8.19 0.00 -8.37
C ILE A 253 7.23 -0.28 -7.22
N THR A 254 7.34 -1.47 -6.61
CA THR A 254 6.47 -1.87 -5.50
C THR A 254 6.70 -1.02 -4.26
N GLY A 255 7.91 -0.45 -4.08
CA GLY A 255 8.22 0.38 -2.91
C GLY A 255 7.29 1.60 -2.76
N PRO A 256 7.23 2.50 -3.77
CA PRO A 256 6.24 3.60 -3.77
C PRO A 256 4.79 3.13 -3.62
N CYS A 257 4.41 1.97 -4.17
CA CYS A 257 3.07 1.41 -4.02
C CYS A 257 2.79 0.99 -2.56
N TYR A 258 3.74 0.34 -1.89
CA TYR A 258 3.65 0.00 -0.46
C TYR A 258 3.58 1.25 0.42
N PHE A 259 4.26 2.33 0.05
CA PHE A 259 4.09 3.63 0.71
C PHE A 259 2.62 4.08 0.63
N ALA A 260 2.05 4.09 -0.57
CA ALA A 260 0.69 4.55 -0.81
C ALA A 260 -0.37 3.69 -0.09
N VAL A 261 -0.23 2.36 -0.18
CA VAL A 261 -1.10 1.39 0.55
C VAL A 261 -1.02 1.62 2.06
N THR A 262 0.17 1.92 2.58
CA THR A 262 0.31 2.24 4.01
C THR A 262 -0.48 3.49 4.38
N MET A 263 -0.45 4.52 3.53
CA MET A 263 -1.20 5.75 3.78
C MET A 263 -2.72 5.54 3.78
N ASP A 264 -3.26 4.70 2.89
CA ASP A 264 -4.69 4.40 2.93
C ASP A 264 -5.10 3.55 4.13
N ALA A 265 -4.29 2.57 4.54
CA ALA A 265 -4.55 1.77 5.72
C ALA A 265 -4.59 2.64 6.98
N ILE A 266 -3.68 3.62 7.09
CA ILE A 266 -3.66 4.61 8.17
C ILE A 266 -4.92 5.48 8.15
N ALA A 267 -5.32 5.99 6.99
CA ALA A 267 -6.49 6.84 6.86
C ALA A 267 -7.78 6.09 7.24
N LEU A 268 -7.93 4.84 6.78
CA LEU A 268 -9.03 3.94 7.12
C LEU A 268 -9.08 3.66 8.62
N ALA A 269 -7.94 3.33 9.24
CA ALA A 269 -7.87 3.06 10.67
C ALA A 269 -8.33 4.25 11.51
N ARG A 270 -7.91 5.46 11.15
CA ARG A 270 -8.33 6.70 11.83
C ARG A 270 -9.83 6.94 11.69
N TRP A 271 -10.39 6.72 10.51
CA TRP A 271 -11.84 6.84 10.31
C TRP A 271 -12.61 5.81 11.13
N PHE A 272 -12.20 4.54 11.10
CA PHE A 272 -12.86 3.47 11.85
C PHE A 272 -12.79 3.64 13.37
N ASP A 273 -11.68 4.19 13.89
CA ASP A 273 -11.57 4.51 15.32
C ASP A 273 -12.60 5.54 15.77
N VAL A 274 -12.79 6.62 15.00
CA VAL A 274 -13.80 7.63 15.32
C VAL A 274 -15.20 7.06 15.19
N ASN A 275 -15.46 6.30 14.13
CA ASN A 275 -16.75 5.66 13.93
C ASN A 275 -17.11 4.68 15.07
N ALA A 276 -16.16 3.89 15.56
CA ALA A 276 -16.36 2.99 16.70
C ALA A 276 -16.68 3.74 18.01
N ARG A 277 -16.14 4.95 18.22
CA ARG A 277 -16.47 5.78 19.38
C ARG A 277 -17.90 6.32 19.30
N VAL A 278 -18.29 6.80 18.12
CA VAL A 278 -19.64 7.31 17.85
C VAL A 278 -20.70 6.20 17.98
N GLU A 279 -20.37 4.95 17.65
CA GLU A 279 -21.24 3.79 17.91
C GLU A 279 -21.43 3.59 19.43
N ILE A 280 -20.35 3.56 20.22
CA ILE A 280 -20.40 3.36 21.68
C ILE A 280 -21.15 4.50 22.40
N SER A 281 -21.07 5.74 21.91
CA SER A 281 -21.74 6.87 22.55
C SER A 281 -23.26 6.87 22.34
N LYS A 282 -23.76 6.22 21.28
CA LYS A 282 -25.21 6.08 21.03
C LYS A 282 -25.89 5.02 21.90
N ASP A 283 -25.12 4.06 22.41
CA ASP A 283 -25.62 2.95 23.23
C ASP A 283 -25.68 3.29 24.74
N ARG A 284 -25.24 4.48 25.14
CA ARG A 284 -25.25 4.98 26.52
C ARG A 284 -26.37 5.98 26.74
#